data_AF-A0A534P7B9-F1
#
_entry.id   AF-A0A534P7B9-F1
#
_cell.length_a   1.000
_cell.length_b   1.000
_cell.length_c   1.000
_cell.angle_alpha   90.00
_cell.angle_beta   90.00
_cell.angle_gamma   90.00
#
_symmetry.space_group_name_H-M   'P 1'
#
loop_
_entity.id
_entity.type
_entity.pdbx_description
1 polymer ?
#
loop_
_entity_poly.entity_id
_entity_poly.type
_entity_poly.pdbx_seq_one_letter_code
_entity_poly.pdbx_strand_id
1 'polypeptide(L)'
;RPLVKVHPVTGRRALFIGRHAFGIPGLAAQESERLLDELLDFACRPPRVLRHCWQPGDLAIWDNRCVLHRARPYDPSLPRVLHHTRIAGDPATESGLSRTW
;
A
#
# COMPACT_ATOMS: atom_id res chain seq x y z
N ARG A 1 -6.22 -4.95 11.46
CA ARG A 1 -6.92 -4.66 10.17
C ARG A 1 -6.99 -5.95 9.37
N PRO A 2 -8.02 -6.16 8.55
CA PRO A 2 -8.08 -7.33 7.68
C PRO A 2 -6.97 -7.26 6.61
N LEU A 3 -6.36 -8.40 6.29
CA LEU A 3 -5.36 -8.52 5.21
C LEU A 3 -5.96 -8.36 3.82
N VAL A 4 -7.28 -8.56 3.70
CA VAL A 4 -8.03 -8.37 2.46
C VAL A 4 -9.15 -7.37 2.73
N LYS A 5 -9.23 -6.34 1.88
CA LYS A 5 -10.34 -5.38 1.90
C LYS A 5 -11.13 -5.45 0.61
N VAL A 6 -12.44 -5.23 0.70
CA VAL A 6 -13.30 -5.03 -0.46
C VAL A 6 -13.36 -3.55 -0.76
N HIS A 7 -12.98 -3.16 -1.96
CA HIS A 7 -13.05 -1.77 -2.40
C HIS A 7 -14.51 -1.32 -2.50
N PRO A 8 -14.94 -0.25 -1.80
CA PRO A 8 -16.36 0.07 -1.65
C PRO A 8 -17.07 0.44 -2.95
N VAL A 9 -16.36 1.03 -3.91
CA VAL A 9 -16.92 1.40 -5.23
C VAL A 9 -16.87 0.24 -6.23
N THR A 10 -15.72 -0.44 -6.36
CA THR A 10 -15.49 -1.44 -7.43
C THR A 10 -15.85 -2.87 -7.03
N GLY A 11 -16.08 -3.14 -5.74
CA GLY A 11 -16.30 -4.49 -5.21
C GLY A 11 -15.07 -5.42 -5.28
N ARG A 12 -13.94 -4.94 -5.79
CA ARG A 12 -12.72 -5.74 -5.94
C ARG A 12 -12.06 -5.98 -4.60
N ARG A 13 -11.55 -7.20 -4.40
CA ARG A 13 -10.69 -7.53 -3.26
C ARG A 13 -9.27 -7.03 -3.51
N ALA A 14 -8.69 -6.37 -2.50
CA ALA A 14 -7.31 -5.90 -2.51
C ALA A 14 -6.57 -6.35 -1.25
N LEU A 15 -5.28 -6.66 -1.41
CA LEU A 15 -4.39 -6.96 -0.28
C LEU A 15 -4.07 -5.66 0.46
N PHE A 16 -4.37 -5.63 1.75
CA PHE A 16 -4.07 -4.52 2.64
C PHE A 16 -2.86 -4.86 3.51
N ILE A 17 -1.71 -4.89 2.84
CA ILE A 17 -0.40 -5.30 3.38
C ILE A 17 0.62 -4.16 3.22
N GLY A 18 1.86 -4.38 3.66
CA GLY A 18 2.98 -3.47 3.44
C GLY A 18 3.88 -3.37 4.66
N ARG A 19 4.90 -2.49 4.59
CA ARG A 19 5.94 -2.32 5.62
C ARG A 19 5.45 -1.95 7.03
N HIS A 20 4.17 -1.64 7.20
CA HIS A 20 3.56 -1.27 8.48
C HIS A 20 2.82 -2.44 9.14
N ALA A 21 2.72 -3.59 8.48
CA ALA A 21 2.18 -4.80 9.08
C ALA A 21 3.30 -5.48 9.89
N PHE A 22 3.10 -5.61 11.20
CA PHE A 22 4.10 -6.18 12.13
C PHE A 22 3.73 -7.59 12.63
N GLY A 23 2.53 -8.07 12.31
CA GLY A 23 2.01 -9.31 12.86
C GLY A 23 0.63 -9.67 12.31
N ILE A 24 0.35 -10.97 12.25
CA ILE A 24 -0.94 -11.55 11.91
C ILE A 24 -1.45 -12.26 13.17
N PRO A 25 -2.53 -11.79 13.81
CA PRO A 25 -3.09 -12.44 14.98
C PRO A 25 -3.40 -13.91 14.73
N GLY A 26 -3.00 -14.78 15.65
CA GLY A 26 -3.20 -16.22 15.57
C GLY A 26 -2.06 -17.01 14.90
N LEU A 27 -1.05 -16.34 14.35
CA LEU A 27 0.19 -16.97 13.86
C LEU A 27 1.35 -16.72 14.82
N ALA A 28 2.32 -17.64 14.86
CA ALA A 28 3.60 -17.36 15.50
C ALA A 28 4.33 -16.22 14.77
N ALA A 29 5.19 -15.47 15.48
CA ALA A 29 5.85 -14.29 14.92
C ALA A 29 6.59 -14.58 13.60
N GLN A 30 7.34 -15.68 13.55
CA GLN A 30 8.11 -16.08 12.36
C GLN A 30 7.21 -16.52 11.20
N GLU A 31 6.09 -17.19 11.48
CA GLU A 31 5.11 -17.57 10.45
C GLU A 31 4.39 -16.34 9.89
N SER A 32 4.06 -15.40 10.77
CA SER A 32 3.46 -14.13 10.39
C SER A 32 4.39 -13.31 9.49
N GLU A 33 5.66 -13.16 9.87
CA GLU A 33 6.65 -12.43 9.08
C GLU A 33 6.80 -13.06 7.70
N ARG A 34 7.02 -14.38 7.65
CA ARG A 34 7.14 -15.13 6.40
C ARG A 34 5.92 -14.93 5.48
N LEU A 35 4.71 -15.02 6.03
CA LEU A 35 3.50 -14.83 5.22
C LEU A 35 3.34 -13.39 4.72
N LEU A 36 3.67 -12.39 5.54
CA LEU A 36 3.63 -10.98 5.12
C LEU A 36 4.62 -10.70 3.98
N ASP A 37 5.82 -11.28 4.05
CA ASP A 37 6.83 -11.17 3.00
C ASP A 37 6.39 -11.88 1.71
N GLU A 38 5.87 -13.11 1.80
CA GLU A 38 5.34 -13.85 0.65
C GLU A 38 4.21 -13.08 -0.05
N LEU A 39 3.30 -12.47 0.72
CA LEU A 39 2.20 -11.65 0.19
C LEU A 39 2.72 -10.36 -0.48
N LEU A 40 3.72 -9.70 0.13
CA LEU A 40 4.32 -8.49 -0.41
C LEU A 40 5.04 -8.77 -1.73
N ASP A 41 5.82 -9.85 -1.77
CA ASP A 41 6.50 -10.32 -2.97
C ASP A 41 5.49 -10.68 -4.07
N PHE A 42 4.45 -11.42 -3.73
CA PHE A 42 3.38 -11.76 -4.69
C PHE A 42 2.72 -10.51 -5.27
N ALA A 43 2.38 -9.53 -4.43
CA ALA A 43 1.75 -8.29 -4.86
C ALA A 43 2.65 -7.48 -5.82
N CYS A 44 3.97 -7.54 -5.64
CA CYS A 44 4.97 -6.80 -6.42
C CYS A 44 5.51 -7.55 -7.65
N ARG A 45 4.94 -8.70 -8.04
CA ARG A 45 5.33 -9.41 -9.28
C ARG A 45 4.66 -8.80 -10.53
N PRO A 46 5.31 -8.87 -11.71
CA PRO A 46 4.66 -8.55 -12.98
C PRO A 46 3.34 -9.34 -13.18
N PRO A 47 2.34 -8.77 -13.89
CA PRO A 47 2.33 -7.47 -14.54
C PRO A 47 1.85 -6.32 -13.63
N ARG A 48 1.80 -6.49 -12.30
CA ARG A 48 1.17 -5.55 -11.35
C ARG A 48 2.04 -4.35 -10.96
N VAL A 49 3.19 -4.17 -11.60
CA VAL A 49 4.14 -3.10 -11.27
C VAL A 49 4.20 -2.09 -12.40
N LEU A 50 3.86 -0.85 -12.06
CA LEU A 50 4.11 0.31 -12.91
C LEU A 50 5.31 1.08 -12.37
N ARG A 51 6.26 1.41 -13.26
CA ARG A 51 7.37 2.33 -12.95
C ARG A 51 7.17 3.63 -13.70
N HIS A 52 7.00 4.73 -12.97
CA HIS A 52 6.91 6.06 -13.54
C HIS A 52 8.25 6.80 -13.42
N CYS A 53 8.75 7.29 -14.56
CA CYS A 53 9.94 8.13 -14.65
C CYS A 53 9.50 9.59 -14.74
N TRP A 54 9.55 10.29 -13.61
CA TRP A 54 9.09 11.68 -13.47
C TRP A 54 9.76 12.63 -14.46
N GLN A 55 8.96 13.51 -15.06
CA GLN A 55 9.34 14.70 -15.78
C GLN A 55 8.74 15.95 -15.12
N PRO A 56 9.36 17.14 -15.29
CA PRO A 56 8.75 18.39 -14.85
C PRO A 56 7.34 18.56 -15.44
N GLY A 57 6.36 18.84 -14.57
CA GLY A 57 4.96 18.98 -14.95
C GLY A 57 4.11 17.71 -14.81
N ASP A 58 4.72 16.55 -14.57
CA ASP A 58 3.98 15.31 -14.33
C ASP A 58 3.12 15.38 -13.06
N LEU A 59 1.92 14.80 -13.15
CA LEU A 59 1.03 14.57 -12.02
C LEU A 59 0.64 13.10 -11.99
N ALA A 60 0.91 12.42 -10.87
CA ALA A 60 0.43 11.08 -10.61
C ALA A 60 -0.68 11.12 -9.55
N ILE A 61 -1.81 10.48 -9.88
CA ILE A 61 -2.92 10.24 -8.94
C ILE A 61 -3.08 8.74 -8.82
N TRP A 62 -3.18 8.24 -7.59
CA TRP A 62 -3.41 6.83 -7.34
C TRP A 62 -4.37 6.63 -6.17
N ASP A 63 -5.03 5.48 -6.19
CA ASP A 63 -5.94 5.06 -5.13
C ASP A 63 -5.19 4.24 -4.07
N ASN A 64 -4.91 4.85 -2.93
CA ASN A 64 -4.21 4.19 -1.82
C ASN A 64 -4.96 2.97 -1.24
N ARG A 65 -6.24 2.77 -1.58
CA ARG A 65 -7.02 1.62 -1.11
C ARG A 65 -6.63 0.32 -1.81
N CYS A 66 -5.96 0.39 -2.96
CA CYS A 66 -5.68 -0.78 -3.80
C CYS A 66 -4.28 -0.83 -4.40
N VAL A 67 -3.35 0.04 -3.98
CA VAL A 67 -1.97 0.03 -4.47
C VAL A 67 -0.94 0.07 -3.34
N LEU A 68 0.20 -0.55 -3.60
CA LEU A 68 1.44 -0.29 -2.89
C LEU A 68 2.28 0.69 -3.73
N HIS A 69 3.03 1.56 -3.09
CA HIS A 69 3.96 2.45 -3.78
C HIS A 69 5.24 2.66 -2.99
N ARG A 70 6.33 2.91 -3.69
CA ARG A 70 7.62 3.28 -3.09
C ARG A 70 8.39 4.23 -3.99
N ALA A 71 9.15 5.13 -3.38
CA ALA A 71 10.21 5.82 -4.09
C ALA A 71 11.35 4.83 -4.41
N ARG A 72 11.99 5.02 -5.57
CA ARG A 72 13.28 4.39 -5.87
C ARG A 72 14.41 5.28 -5.34
N PRO A 73 15.59 4.71 -5.05
CA PRO A 73 16.78 5.51 -4.76
C PRO A 73 17.00 6.58 -5.84
N TYR A 74 17.45 7.76 -5.42
CA TYR A 74 17.81 8.88 -6.27
C TYR A 74 19.11 9.48 -5.72
N ASP A 75 19.81 10.27 -6.54
CA ASP A 75 21.02 10.97 -6.11
C ASP A 75 20.69 11.98 -5.00
N PRO A 76 21.15 11.77 -3.75
CA PRO A 76 20.83 12.65 -2.64
C PRO A 76 21.55 14.00 -2.73
N SER A 77 22.55 14.16 -3.60
CA SER A 77 23.23 15.44 -3.84
C SER A 77 22.40 16.41 -4.68
N LEU A 78 21.39 15.91 -5.39
CA LEU A 78 20.50 16.70 -6.23
C LEU A 78 19.16 16.97 -5.51
N PRO A 79 18.61 18.19 -5.63
CA PRO A 79 17.30 18.48 -5.08
C PRO A 79 16.22 17.68 -5.81
N ARG A 80 15.29 17.11 -5.04
CA ARG A 80 14.08 16.47 -5.57
C ARG A 80 12.87 17.00 -4.82
N VAL A 81 12.10 17.85 -5.49
CA VAL A 81 10.90 18.48 -4.91
C VAL A 81 9.66 17.85 -5.54
N LEU A 82 8.79 17.30 -4.69
CA LEU A 82 7.47 16.81 -5.07
C LEU A 82 6.45 17.44 -4.14
N HIS A 83 5.43 18.08 -4.70
CA HIS A 83 4.28 18.52 -3.94
C HIS A 83 3.26 17.39 -3.87
N HIS A 84 2.71 17.14 -2.69
CA HIS A 84 1.71 16.09 -2.51
C HIS A 84 0.57 16.59 -1.62
N THR A 85 -0.62 16.10 -1.95
CA THR A 85 -1.82 16.21 -1.12
C THR A 85 -2.47 14.84 -0.96
N ARG A 86 -3.30 14.66 0.06
CA ARG A 86 -4.05 13.42 0.31
C ARG A 86 -5.52 13.76 0.52
N ILE A 87 -6.36 12.94 -0.08
CA ILE A 87 -7.79 12.94 0.19
C ILE A 87 -8.04 11.96 1.34
N ALA A 88 -8.79 12.39 2.35
CA ALA A 88 -9.16 11.53 3.46
C ALA A 88 -9.99 10.34 2.95
N GLY A 89 -9.73 9.14 3.51
CA GLY A 89 -10.58 7.97 3.26
C GLY A 89 -11.87 8.03 4.06
N ASP A 90 -12.89 7.30 3.61
CA ASP A 90 -14.13 7.11 4.38
C ASP A 90 -13.83 6.39 5.70
N PRO A 91 -14.16 6.95 6.87
CA PRO A 91 -13.94 6.28 8.15
C PRO A 91 -14.58 4.90 8.26
N ALA A 92 -15.73 4.65 7.64
CA ALA A 92 -16.43 3.37 7.72
C ALA A 92 -15.69 2.25 6.99
N THR A 93 -15.03 2.56 5.87
CA THR A 93 -14.36 1.55 5.04
C THR A 93 -12.84 1.58 5.21
N GLU A 94 -12.26 2.73 5.57
CA GLU A 94 -10.81 2.96 5.60
C GLU A 94 -10.22 3.08 7.01
N SER A 95 -11.02 3.16 8.07
CA SER A 95 -10.49 3.11 9.44
C SER A 95 -9.68 1.82 9.68
N GLY A 96 -8.57 1.96 10.41
CA GLY A 96 -7.80 0.82 10.91
C GLY A 96 -8.35 0.23 12.22
N LEU A 97 -9.23 0.98 12.87
CA LEU A 97 -9.89 0.64 14.12
C LEU A 97 -11.25 0.05 13.77
N SER A 98 -11.42 -1.25 14.05
CA SER A 98 -12.75 -1.86 14.08
C SER A 98 -13.57 -1.17 15.18
N ARG A 99 -14.82 -0.80 14.87
CA ARG A 99 -15.79 -0.34 15.89
C ARG A 99 -16.47 -1.51 16.63
N THR A 100 -16.12 -2.73 16.30
CA THR A 100 -16.63 -3.96 16.90
C THR A 100 -15.46 -4.79 17.41
N TRP A 101 -15.32 -4.83 18.72
CA TRP A 101 -14.71 -5.93 19.47
C TRP A 101 -15.84 -6.78 20.01
#